data_AF-A0A7W6C391-F1
#
_entry.id   AF-A0A7W6C391-F1
#
_cell.length_a   1.000
_cell.length_b   1.000
_cell.length_c   1.000
_cell.angle_alpha   90.00
_cell.angle_beta   90.00
_cell.angle_gamma   90.00
#
_symmetry.space_group_name_H-M   'P 1'
#
loop_
_entity.id
_entity.type
_entity.pdbx_description
1 polymer ?
#
loop_
_entity_poly.entity_id
_entity_poly.type
_entity_poly.pdbx_seq_one_letter_code
_entity_poly.pdbx_strand_id
1 'polypeptide(L)' 'MTAQHAEGRKAHDDGKARHENPYDINTEAWNCWMDGFDQAASEAACRGMKRSA' A
#
# COMPACT_ATOMS: atom_id res chain seq x y z
N MET A 1 1.10 2.79 -13.45
CA MET A 1 1.35 1.94 -12.27
C MET A 1 2.67 1.22 -12.47
N THR A 2 3.58 1.34 -11.51
CA THR A 2 4.88 0.63 -11.50
C THR A 2 4.72 -0.74 -10.81
N ALA A 3 5.71 -1.63 -10.97
CA ALA A 3 5.72 -2.91 -10.28
C ALA A 3 5.70 -2.73 -8.75
N GLN A 4 6.47 -1.77 -8.25
CA GLN A 4 6.59 -1.40 -6.84
C GLN A 4 5.23 -1.00 -6.25
N HIS A 5 4.45 -0.21 -6.99
CA HIS A 5 3.11 0.19 -6.58
C HIS A 5 2.17 -1.02 -6.43
N ALA A 6 2.23 -1.98 -7.37
CA ALA A 6 1.42 -3.20 -7.26
C ALA A 6 1.86 -4.07 -6.06
N GLU A 7 3.16 -4.14 -5.79
CA GLU A 7 3.69 -4.83 -4.61
C GLU A 7 3.25 -4.18 -3.30
N GLY A 8 3.24 -2.85 -3.22
CA GLY A 8 2.75 -2.11 -2.05
C GLY A 8 1.28 -2.38 -1.77
N ARG A 9 0.44 -2.36 -2.82
CA ARG A 9 -0.97 -2.74 -2.71
C ARG A 9 -1.14 -4.16 -2.18
N LYS A 10 -0.37 -5.12 -2.74
CA LYS A 10 -0.40 -6.51 -2.31
C LYS A 10 0.05 -6.68 -0.86
N ALA A 11 1.10 -5.99 -0.45
CA ALA A 11 1.60 -6.06 0.92
C ALA A 11 0.56 -5.62 1.95
N HIS A 12 -0.22 -4.58 1.65
CA HIS A 12 -1.35 -4.18 2.48
C HIS A 12 -2.44 -5.28 2.55
N ASP A 13 -2.78 -5.89 1.41
CA ASP A 13 -3.77 -6.97 1.33
C ASP A 13 -3.32 -8.23 2.10
N ASP A 14 -2.03 -8.56 2.04
CA ASP A 14 -1.36 -9.60 2.83
C ASP A 14 -1.24 -9.23 4.34
N GLY A 15 -1.60 -8.01 4.74
CA GLY A 15 -1.56 -7.56 6.15
C GLY A 15 -0.15 -7.19 6.65
N LYS A 16 0.79 -6.95 5.74
CA LYS A 16 2.17 -6.52 6.08
C LYS A 16 2.20 -5.07 6.58
N ALA A 17 3.26 -4.74 7.31
CA ALA A 17 3.54 -3.37 7.74
C ALA A 17 4.39 -2.59 6.73
N ARG A 18 4.27 -1.26 6.77
CA ARG A 18 5.05 -0.34 5.90
C ARG A 18 6.57 -0.49 6.05
N HIS A 19 7.05 -0.88 7.23
CA HIS A 19 8.49 -1.09 7.47
C HIS A 19 9.02 -2.38 6.82
N GLU A 20 8.15 -3.26 6.32
CA GLU A 20 8.54 -4.46 5.55
C GLU A 20 8.74 -4.16 4.06
N ASN A 21 8.71 -2.89 3.68
CA ASN A 21 9.09 -2.45 2.34
C ASN A 21 10.56 -2.83 2.06
N PRO A 22 10.84 -3.62 1.01
CA PRO A 22 12.20 -4.07 0.71
C PRO A 22 13.08 -2.99 0.05
N TYR A 23 12.50 -1.85 -0.34
CA TYR A 23 13.20 -0.77 -1.03
C TYR A 23 13.86 0.22 -0.06
N ASP A 24 14.98 0.82 -0.47
CA ASP A 24 15.64 1.86 0.33
C ASP A 24 14.78 3.13 0.39
N ILE A 25 14.63 3.71 1.58
CA ILE A 25 13.75 4.87 1.85
C ILE A 25 14.06 6.09 0.98
N ASN A 26 15.28 6.22 0.47
CA ASN A 26 15.70 7.35 -0.36
C ASN A 26 15.49 7.11 -1.86
N THR A 27 14.85 5.99 -2.24
CA THR A 27 14.63 5.63 -3.65
C THR A 27 13.20 5.91 -4.09
N GLU A 28 13.02 6.21 -5.38
CA GLU A 28 11.69 6.33 -5.99
C GLU A 28 10.89 5.02 -5.88
N ALA A 29 11.57 3.88 -5.81
CA ALA A 29 10.95 2.58 -5.61
C ALA A 29 10.23 2.50 -4.25
N TRP A 30 10.82 3.04 -3.18
CA TRP A 30 10.18 3.11 -1.87
C TRP A 30 8.93 4.00 -1.90
N ASN A 31 9.03 5.18 -2.52
CA ASN A 31 7.89 6.09 -2.70
C ASN A 31 6.76 5.43 -3.50
N CYS A 32 7.07 4.78 -4.62
CA CYS A 32 6.09 4.07 -5.43
C CYS A 32 5.40 2.92 -4.67
N TRP A 33 6.17 2.17 -3.88
CA TRP A 33 5.62 1.08 -3.06
C TRP A 33 4.70 1.63 -1.95
N MET A 34 5.12 2.69 -1.27
CA MET A 34 4.34 3.34 -0.22
C MET A 34 3.03 3.92 -0.76
N ASP A 35 3.07 4.55 -1.95
CA ASP A 35 1.88 5.06 -2.64
C ASP A 35 0.85 3.95 -2.87
N GLY A 36 1.28 2.80 -3.37
CA GLY A 36 0.41 1.63 -3.55
C GLY A 36 -0.15 1.11 -2.22
N PHE A 37 0.68 0.99 -1.19
CA PHE A 37 0.26 0.53 0.12
C PHE A 37 -0.80 1.47 0.74
N ASP A 38 -0.57 2.77 0.67
CA ASP A 38 -1.46 3.80 1.22
C ASP A 38 -2.77 3.93 0.43
N GLN A 39 -2.72 3.73 -0.88
CA GLN A 39 -3.91 3.63 -1.72
C GLN A 39 -4.78 2.44 -1.28
N ALA A 40 -4.19 1.26 -1.11
CA ALA A 40 -4.92 0.06 -0.65
C ALA A 40 -5.52 0.26 0.75
N ALA A 41 -4.79 0.90 1.67
CA ALA A 41 -5.30 1.25 2.99
C ALA A 41 -6.49 2.21 2.93
N SER A 42 -6.39 3.25 2.10
CA SER A 42 -7.45 4.24 1.90
C SER A 42 -8.70 3.60 1.28
N GLU A 43 -8.52 2.72 0.29
CA GLU A 43 -9.61 1.95 -0.30
C GLU A 43 -10.27 1.02 0.73
N ALA A 44 -9.48 0.34 1.56
CA ALA A 44 -10.00 -0.56 2.60
C ALA A 44 -10.81 0.21 3.66
N ALA A 45 -10.31 1.38 4.10
CA ALA A 45 -11.03 2.27 5.00
C ALA A 45 -12.36 2.75 4.39
N CYS A 46 -12.33 3.19 3.13
CA CYS A 46 -13.52 3.66 2.41
C CYS A 46 -14.56 2.54 2.20
N ARG A 47 -14.12 1.30 1.94
CA ARG A 47 -15.01 0.11 1.91
C ARG A 47 -15.53 -0.28 3.28
N GLY A 48 -14.75 -0.08 4.35
CA GLY A 48 -15.17 -0.28 5.74
C GLY A 48 -16.34 0.63 6.12
N MET A 49 -16.29 1.90 5.73
CA MET A 49 -17.37 2.88 5.99
C MET A 49 -18.69 2.53 5.29
N LYS A 50 -18.64 1.84 4.13
CA LYS A 50 -19.85 1.43 3.38
C LYS A 50 -20.57 0.21 3.97
N ARG A 51 -20.01 -0.47 4.98
CA ARG A 51 -20.64 -1.65 5.63
C ARG A 51 -21.48 -1.31 6.86
N SER A 52 -21.58 -0.03 7.22
CA SER A 52 -22.40 0.45 8.36
C SER A 52 -23.63 1.25 7.92
N ALA A 53 -24.16 1.01 6.71
CA ALA A 53 -25.39 1.63 6.22
C ALA A 53 -26.49 0.57 6.04
#